data_AF-A0A4D4N7Z5-F1
#
_entry.id   AF-A0A4D4N7Z5-F1
#
_cell.length_a   1.000
_cell.length_b   1.000
_cell.length_c   1.000
_cell.angle_alpha   90.00
_cell.angle_beta   90.00
_cell.angle_gamma   90.00
#
_symmetry.space_group_name_H-M   'P 1'
#
loop_
_entity.id
_entity.type
_entity.pdbx_description
1 polymer ?
#
loop_
_entity_poly.entity_id
_entity_poly.type
_entity_poly.pdbx_seq_one_letter_code
_entity_poly.pdbx_strand_id
1 'polypeptide(L)'
;MPVGARAVHWPDLVVVLPGGRLAAFEVELTAKPAAALRTILRAYKQARRPVAYLATEPVVGQLQGGPGPGGRWVNGVAQELELLPPGGPGPGADGHLQVRPFTAVDPAVARRTAQQAARLRGG
;
A
#
# COMPACT_ATOMS: atom_id res chain seq x y z
N MET A 1 -33.91 -0.98 -8.66
CA MET A 1 -32.99 -0.80 -7.52
C MET A 1 -31.69 -0.24 -8.08
N PRO A 2 -31.21 0.97 -7.69
CA PRO A 2 -29.91 1.40 -8.17
C PRO A 2 -28.81 0.52 -7.53
N VAL A 3 -28.04 -0.10 -8.43
CA VAL A 3 -26.62 -0.49 -8.34
C VAL A 3 -26.12 -1.01 -7.00
N GLY A 4 -25.85 -2.33 -6.95
CA GLY A 4 -25.17 -2.97 -5.83
C GLY A 4 -23.88 -2.23 -5.48
N ALA A 5 -23.81 -1.76 -4.24
CA ALA A 5 -22.59 -1.26 -3.64
C ALA A 5 -21.61 -2.44 -3.51
N ARG A 6 -20.91 -2.77 -4.62
CA ARG A 6 -19.68 -3.57 -4.57
C ARG A 6 -18.78 -2.87 -3.57
N ALA A 7 -18.40 -3.59 -2.51
CA ALA A 7 -17.61 -3.11 -1.38
C ALA A 7 -16.64 -1.99 -1.80
N VAL A 8 -17.05 -0.75 -1.55
CA VAL A 8 -16.23 0.43 -1.82
C VAL A 8 -15.33 0.56 -0.61
N HIS A 9 -14.09 0.07 -0.72
CA HIS A 9 -13.06 0.45 0.23
C HIS A 9 -12.93 1.98 0.19
N TRP A 10 -13.05 2.62 1.35
CA TRP A 10 -12.89 4.06 1.47
C TRP A 10 -11.44 4.36 1.82
N PRO A 11 -10.75 5.25 1.06
CA PRO A 11 -9.41 5.68 1.42
C PRO A 11 -9.40 6.45 2.73
N ASP A 12 -8.29 6.37 3.46
CA ASP A 12 -8.06 7.19 4.65
C ASP A 12 -8.13 8.68 4.33
N LEU A 13 -7.60 9.06 3.15
CA LEU A 13 -7.56 10.44 2.67
C LEU A 13 -7.80 10.49 1.15
N VAL A 14 -8.54 11.51 0.71
CA VAL A 14 -8.67 11.85 -0.72
C VAL A 14 -8.15 13.25 -0.95
N VAL A 15 -7.30 13.41 -1.96
CA VAL A 15 -6.78 14.72 -2.37
C VAL A 15 -7.29 15.02 -3.77
N VAL A 16 -7.70 16.27 -3.99
CA VAL A 16 -8.02 16.79 -5.31
C VAL A 16 -6.74 17.36 -5.92
N LEU A 17 -6.24 16.71 -6.96
CA LEU A 17 -5.09 17.17 -7.75
C LEU A 17 -5.52 18.30 -8.70
N PRO A 18 -4.56 19.10 -9.21
CA PRO A 18 -4.84 20.05 -10.28
C PRO A 18 -5.61 19.41 -11.43
N GLY A 19 -6.61 20.13 -11.97
CA GLY A 19 -7.51 19.60 -13.00
C GLY A 19 -8.66 18.74 -12.47
N GLY A 20 -8.91 18.70 -11.15
CA GLY A 20 -10.07 18.04 -10.55
C GLY A 20 -9.94 16.52 -10.42
N ARG A 21 -8.77 15.96 -10.72
CA ARG A 21 -8.50 14.52 -10.60
C ARG A 21 -8.36 14.13 -9.13
N LEU A 22 -9.02 13.06 -8.70
CA LEU A 22 -8.90 12.55 -7.34
C LEU A 22 -7.75 11.54 -7.20
N ALA A 23 -6.96 11.68 -6.14
CA ALA A 23 -5.99 10.70 -5.69
C ALA A 23 -6.34 10.19 -4.29
N ALA A 24 -6.19 8.88 -4.08
CA ALA A 24 -6.36 8.24 -2.78
C ALA A 24 -5.01 8.18 -2.04
N PHE A 25 -5.05 8.34 -0.74
CA PHE A 25 -3.92 8.11 0.15
C PHE A 25 -4.32 7.11 1.22
N GLU A 26 -3.46 6.12 1.41
CA GLU A 26 -3.60 5.07 2.40
C GLU A 26 -2.44 5.20 3.38
N VAL A 27 -2.72 5.23 4.68
CA VAL A 27 -1.72 5.25 5.74
C VAL A 27 -1.77 3.91 6.45
N GLU A 28 -0.83 3.04 6.10
CA GLU A 28 -0.84 1.67 6.60
C GLU A 28 0.37 1.44 7.51
N LEU A 29 0.11 1.42 8.81
CA LEU A 29 1.16 1.26 9.81
C LEU A 29 1.39 -0.19 10.21
N THR A 30 0.42 -1.05 9.94
CA THR A 30 0.33 -2.43 10.41
C THR A 30 0.14 -3.36 9.24
N ALA A 31 0.91 -4.45 9.21
CA ALA A 31 0.71 -5.51 8.23
C ALA A 31 -0.72 -6.06 8.30
N LYS A 32 -1.36 -6.21 7.13
CA LYS A 32 -2.70 -6.81 6.99
C LYS A 32 -2.57 -8.21 6.41
N PRO A 33 -3.56 -9.10 6.60
CA PRO A 33 -3.60 -10.35 5.86
C PRO A 33 -3.56 -10.09 4.35
N ALA A 34 -2.79 -10.87 3.60
CA ALA A 34 -2.62 -10.68 2.16
C ALA A 34 -3.96 -10.68 1.39
N ALA A 35 -4.94 -11.46 1.84
CA ALA A 35 -6.29 -11.48 1.26
C ALA A 35 -7.03 -10.12 1.39
N ALA A 36 -6.83 -9.41 2.50
CA ALA A 36 -7.41 -8.08 2.70
C ALA A 36 -6.75 -7.06 1.76
N LEU A 37 -5.42 -7.07 1.67
CA LEU A 37 -4.67 -6.22 0.72
C LEU A 37 -5.08 -6.50 -0.73
N ARG A 38 -5.25 -7.77 -1.11
CA ARG A 38 -5.73 -8.14 -2.46
C ARG A 38 -7.09 -7.54 -2.77
N THR A 39 -8.01 -7.56 -1.80
CA THR A 39 -9.36 -7.03 -1.98
C THR A 39 -9.33 -5.52 -2.20
N ILE A 40 -8.59 -4.78 -1.35
CA ILE A 40 -8.45 -3.33 -1.44
C ILE A 40 -7.79 -2.91 -2.76
N LEU A 41 -6.65 -3.52 -3.09
CA LEU A 41 -5.89 -3.18 -4.30
C LEU A 41 -6.65 -3.53 -5.58
N ARG A 42 -7.44 -4.62 -5.61
CA ARG A 42 -8.34 -4.91 -6.74
C ARG A 42 -9.41 -3.83 -6.91
N ALA A 43 -9.99 -3.33 -5.82
CA ALA A 43 -10.96 -2.24 -5.88
C ALA A 43 -10.34 -0.97 -6.48
N TYR A 44 -9.12 -0.62 -6.06
CA TYR A 44 -8.39 0.52 -6.64
C TYR A 44 -8.04 0.32 -8.13
N LYS A 45 -7.58 -0.88 -8.51
CA LYS A 45 -7.31 -1.24 -9.92
C LYS A 45 -8.57 -1.05 -10.78
N GLN A 46 -9.70 -1.56 -10.32
CA GLN A 46 -11.00 -1.46 -11.02
C GLN A 46 -11.49 -0.01 -11.13
N ALA A 47 -11.31 0.78 -10.07
CA ALA A 47 -11.68 2.19 -10.06
C ALA A 47 -10.73 3.08 -10.90
N ARG A 48 -9.60 2.53 -11.40
CA ARG A 48 -8.53 3.25 -12.10
C ARG A 48 -8.05 4.49 -11.35
N ARG A 49 -8.15 4.46 -10.02
CA ARG A 49 -7.84 5.60 -9.15
C ARG A 49 -6.35 5.60 -8.81
N PRO A 50 -5.62 6.71 -9.01
CA PRO A 50 -4.27 6.85 -8.47
C PRO A 50 -4.28 6.74 -6.95
N VAL A 51 -3.40 5.91 -6.39
CA VAL A 51 -3.29 5.69 -4.95
C VAL A 51 -1.83 5.75 -4.49
N ALA A 52 -1.59 6.44 -3.38
CA ALA A 52 -0.31 6.47 -2.69
C ALA A 52 -0.44 5.82 -1.31
N TYR A 53 0.31 4.74 -1.09
CA TYR A 53 0.48 4.13 0.23
C TYR A 53 1.65 4.77 0.96
N LEU A 54 1.38 5.29 2.15
CA LEU A 54 2.38 5.68 3.15
C LEU A 54 2.46 4.56 4.17
N ALA A 55 3.52 3.77 4.11
CA ALA A 55 3.57 2.47 4.76
C ALA A 55 4.83 2.27 5.61
N THR A 56 4.69 1.57 6.73
CA THR A 56 5.86 1.08 7.49
C THR A 56 6.57 -0.04 6.72
N GLU A 57 7.84 -0.30 7.03
CA GLU A 57 8.67 -1.27 6.31
C GLU A 57 8.04 -2.67 6.17
N PRO A 58 7.39 -3.26 7.19
CA PRO A 58 6.70 -4.55 7.03
C PRO A 58 5.59 -4.50 5.97
N VAL A 59 4.84 -3.40 5.90
CA VAL A 59 3.76 -3.21 4.93
C VAL A 59 4.34 -2.96 3.54
N VAL A 60 5.42 -2.20 3.43
CA VAL A 60 6.15 -2.01 2.16
C VAL A 60 6.57 -3.38 1.61
N GLY A 61 7.11 -4.27 2.46
CA GLY A 61 7.44 -5.65 2.07
C GLY A 61 6.21 -6.47 1.64
N GLN A 62 5.05 -6.32 2.28
CA GLN A 62 3.83 -6.99 1.82
C GLN A 62 3.34 -6.49 0.45
N LEU A 63 3.42 -5.18 0.22
CA LEU A 63 2.95 -4.55 -1.01
C LEU A 63 3.90 -4.80 -2.17
N GLN A 64 5.20 -4.62 -1.97
CA GLN A 64 6.23 -4.65 -3.01
C GLN A 64 7.06 -5.94 -3.04
N GLY A 65 6.91 -6.81 -2.05
CA GLY A 65 7.73 -8.00 -1.95
C GLY A 65 9.11 -7.71 -1.35
N GLY A 66 9.98 -8.70 -1.43
CA GLY A 66 11.30 -8.65 -0.81
C GLY A 66 12.18 -9.82 -1.20
N PRO A 67 13.43 -9.86 -0.72
CA PRO A 67 14.29 -11.01 -0.88
C PRO A 67 13.70 -12.24 -0.17
N GLY A 68 13.55 -13.33 -0.90
CA GLY A 68 13.15 -14.64 -0.37
C GLY A 68 14.34 -15.58 -0.15
N PRO A 69 14.07 -16.84 0.19
CA PRO A 69 15.09 -17.86 0.38
C PRO A 69 15.99 -18.00 -0.86
N GLY A 70 17.30 -18.10 -0.64
CA GLY A 70 18.29 -18.20 -1.72
C GLY A 70 18.51 -16.90 -2.51
N GLY A 71 18.08 -15.75 -1.98
CA GLY A 71 18.29 -14.44 -2.61
C GLY A 71 17.36 -14.15 -3.79
N ARG A 72 16.45 -15.06 -4.12
CA ARG A 72 15.45 -14.84 -5.16
C ARG A 72 14.40 -13.83 -4.68
N TRP A 73 14.05 -12.86 -5.52
CA TRP A 73 12.96 -11.94 -5.20
C TRP A 73 11.61 -12.66 -5.14
N VAL A 74 10.83 -12.35 -4.09
CA VAL A 74 9.45 -12.78 -3.93
C VAL A 74 8.57 -11.54 -4.11
N ASN A 75 7.67 -11.59 -5.08
CA ASN A 75 6.74 -10.52 -5.38
C ASN A 75 5.78 -10.25 -4.21
N GLY A 76 5.42 -8.99 -4.01
CA GLY A 76 4.35 -8.59 -3.10
C GLY A 76 3.00 -8.56 -3.78
N VAL A 77 1.97 -8.21 -3.01
CA VAL A 77 0.57 -8.21 -3.48
C VAL A 77 0.35 -7.23 -4.64
N ALA A 78 1.07 -6.10 -4.68
CA ALA A 78 0.93 -5.15 -5.77
C ALA A 78 1.46 -5.71 -7.10
N GLN A 79 2.55 -6.48 -7.08
CA GLN A 79 3.04 -7.17 -8.26
C GLN A 79 2.14 -8.34 -8.68
N GLU A 80 1.62 -9.13 -7.71
CA GLU A 80 0.64 -10.19 -7.99
C GLU A 80 -0.59 -9.67 -8.75
N LEU A 81 -0.97 -8.42 -8.47
CA LEU A 81 -2.11 -7.75 -9.10
C LEU A 81 -1.72 -6.85 -10.27
N GLU A 82 -0.46 -6.89 -10.72
CA GLU A 82 0.07 -6.11 -11.85
C GLU A 82 -0.11 -4.59 -11.68
N LEU A 83 -0.18 -4.11 -10.43
CA LEU A 83 -0.16 -2.69 -10.11
C LEU A 83 1.26 -2.14 -10.05
N LEU A 84 2.23 -3.03 -9.85
CA LEU A 84 3.67 -2.77 -9.94
C LEU A 84 4.32 -3.86 -10.82
N PRO A 85 5.45 -3.55 -11.50
CA PRO A 85 6.20 -4.56 -12.25
C PRO A 85 6.76 -5.64 -11.31
N PRO A 86 6.88 -6.90 -11.77
CA PRO A 86 7.49 -7.98 -11.00
C PRO A 86 8.96 -7.69 -10.68
N GLY A 87 9.44 -8.20 -9.54
CA GLY A 87 10.83 -8.03 -9.11
C GLY A 87 11.05 -6.90 -8.09
N GLY A 88 12.34 -6.58 -7.87
CA GLY A 88 12.82 -5.59 -6.91
C GLY A 88 12.24 -4.18 -7.11
N PRO A 89 12.44 -3.27 -6.15
CA PRO A 89 11.90 -1.92 -6.24
C PRO A 89 12.48 -1.22 -7.48
N GLY A 90 11.68 -1.09 -8.52
CA GLY A 90 11.97 -0.25 -9.68
C GLY A 90 11.70 1.23 -9.36
N PRO A 91 12.21 2.17 -10.16
CA PRO A 91 11.81 3.58 -10.05
C PRO A 91 10.29 3.65 -10.25
N GLY A 92 9.55 3.89 -9.16
CA GLY A 92 8.09 3.91 -9.13
C GLY A 92 7.51 5.13 -9.81
N ALA A 93 7.79 5.30 -11.11
CA ALA A 93 7.58 6.58 -11.78
C ALA A 93 6.18 6.72 -12.40
N ASP A 94 5.59 5.67 -13.01
CA ASP A 94 4.47 5.91 -13.94
C ASP A 94 3.18 5.09 -13.67
N GLY A 95 3.08 4.45 -12.49
CA GLY A 95 1.96 3.56 -12.15
C GLY A 95 0.79 4.22 -11.41
N HIS A 96 -0.40 3.60 -11.48
CA HIS A 96 -1.58 3.95 -10.70
C HIS A 96 -1.40 3.76 -9.17
N LEU A 97 -0.34 3.06 -8.74
CA LEU A 97 -0.01 2.79 -7.34
C LEU A 97 1.41 3.25 -7.04
N GLN A 98 1.55 4.04 -5.98
CA GLN A 98 2.84 4.38 -5.38
C GLN A 98 2.89 3.84 -3.96
N VAL A 99 4.03 3.28 -3.55
CA VAL A 99 4.27 2.84 -2.17
C VAL A 99 5.49 3.59 -1.67
N ARG A 100 5.33 4.33 -0.58
CA ARG A 100 6.37 5.15 0.02
C ARG A 100 6.52 4.80 1.50
N PRO A 101 7.75 4.82 2.03
CA PRO A 101 7.94 4.73 3.47
C PRO A 101 7.16 5.82 4.21
N PHE A 102 6.48 5.44 5.28
CA PHE A 102 5.85 6.37 6.21
C PHE A 102 6.92 7.07 7.04
N THR A 103 6.95 8.40 6.96
CA THR A 103 7.83 9.25 7.77
C THR A 103 6.95 10.14 8.66
N ALA A 104 7.01 9.92 9.98
CA ALA A 104 6.39 10.82 10.95
C ALA A 104 7.35 11.97 11.28
N VAL A 105 6.86 13.20 11.19
CA VAL A 105 7.59 14.39 11.65
C VAL A 105 7.38 14.65 13.15
N ASP A 106 6.28 14.17 13.71
CA ASP A 106 5.99 14.26 15.14
C ASP A 106 6.73 13.13 15.90
N PRO A 107 7.59 13.45 16.89
CA PRO A 107 8.36 12.45 17.63
C PRO A 107 7.52 11.45 18.44
N ALA A 108 6.35 11.86 18.94
CA ALA A 108 5.46 10.97 19.68
C ALA A 108 4.77 9.98 18.74
N VAL A 109 4.37 10.43 17.55
CA VAL A 109 3.85 9.55 16.49
C VAL A 109 4.93 8.58 16.03
N ALA A 110 6.14 9.07 15.73
CA ALA A 110 7.26 8.23 15.32
C ALA A 110 7.55 7.10 16.32
N ARG A 111 7.58 7.43 17.61
CA ARG A 111 7.81 6.46 18.69
C ARG A 111 6.72 5.39 18.75
N ARG A 112 5.44 5.79 18.67
CA ARG A 112 4.32 4.85 18.69
C ARG A 112 4.35 3.92 17.48
N THR A 113 4.61 4.44 16.29
CA THR A 113 4.71 3.63 15.07
C THR A 113 5.87 2.64 15.15
N ALA A 114 7.03 3.05 15.67
CA ALA A 114 8.19 2.16 15.85
C ALA A 114 7.91 1.04 16.85
N GLN A 115 7.26 1.34 17.98
CA GLN A 115 6.84 0.34 18.97
C GLN A 115 5.87 -0.68 18.37
N GLN A 116 4.91 -0.21 17.56
CA GLN A 116 3.97 -1.09 16.88
C GLN A 116 4.67 -2.01 15.87
N ALA A 117 5.59 -1.47 15.06
CA ALA A 117 6.36 -2.26 14.10
C ALA A 117 7.23 -3.32 14.79
N ALA A 118 7.86 -2.99 15.92
CA ALA A 118 8.65 -3.95 16.70
C ALA A 118 7.82 -5.12 17.24
N ARG A 119 6.60 -4.87 17.72
CA ARG A 119 5.69 -5.94 18.21
C ARG A 119 5.35 -6.95 17.12
N LEU A 120 5.16 -6.48 15.89
CA LEU A 120 4.80 -7.33 14.75
C LEU A 120 5.97 -8.16 14.20
N ARG A 121 7.21 -7.82 14.55
CA ARG A 121 8.40 -8.59 14.16
C ARG A 121 8.75 -9.70 15.15
N GLY A 122 8.26 -9.60 16.39
CA GLY A 122 8.61 -10.51 17.49
C GLY A 122 7.53 -11.53 17.86
N GLY A 123 6.43 -11.60 17.11
CA GLY A 123 5.38 -12.61 17.24
C GLY A 123 5.29 -13.46 15.99
#